data_AF-A0A9R0TEK3-F1
#
_entry.id   AF-A0A9R0TEK3-F1
#
_cell.length_a   1.000
_cell.length_b   1.000
_cell.length_c   1.000
_cell.angle_alpha   90.00
_cell.angle_beta   90.00
_cell.angle_gamma   90.00
#
_symmetry.space_group_name_H-M   'P 1'
#
loop_
_entity.id
_entity.type
_entity.pdbx_description
1 polymer ?
#
loop_
_entity_poly.entity_id
_entity_poly.type
_entity_poly.pdbx_seq_one_letter_code
_entity_poly.pdbx_strand_id
1 'polypeptide(L)'
;MAWSLVESTNQELDKLKMELHQKLVQTDNFEQVLDTQTDQLRKVSQSYENDKKLWAAAISNLESKIKAMKQEQALLSLEAHDCAHAIPDLSKMIEAVRALVAQCDDLKMKYHEEMAKRKKLHNIVQETKGNIRVFCRCRPLSKDETSSGYKCVVDFDGANDGDIGIMNGGTAKKTFKFDRVYTPKDDQAEVYADASPLVTSVLDGYNVCIFAYGQTGTGKTFTMEGTERNRGVNYRTLEELFKIAEERKDTVTYNISVSVLEVYNEQIRDLLATSPSSKKLEIKQAGEGSHHVPGIVEAKVEDINEVWDVLQTGSNSRAVGSNNVNEHSSRSHCMLCIMVRAKNLINGDCTRSKLWLVDLAGSERLAKTDAQGDRLKEAQNINRSLSALGDVISALASRSSHIPYRNSKLTHLLQEEAIRKP
;
A
#
# COMPACT_ATOMS: atom_id res chain seq x y z
N MET A 1 50.52 -153.01 1.26
CA MET A 1 50.65 -151.81 0.41
C MET A 1 49.33 -151.41 -0.28
N ALA A 2 48.21 -151.29 0.44
CA ALA A 2 46.91 -150.86 -0.14
C ALA A 2 46.23 -149.74 0.67
N TRP A 3 46.51 -149.63 1.96
CA TRP A 3 45.91 -148.62 2.84
C TRP A 3 46.48 -147.20 2.67
N SER A 4 47.72 -147.05 2.20
CA SER A 4 48.37 -145.74 2.03
C SER A 4 47.86 -144.93 0.81
N LEU A 5 47.19 -145.56 -0.16
CA LEU A 5 46.74 -144.89 -1.40
C LEU A 5 45.35 -144.23 -1.25
N VAL A 6 44.49 -144.82 -0.42
CA VAL A 6 43.13 -144.32 -0.16
C VAL A 6 43.15 -143.07 0.70
N GLU A 7 44.10 -142.97 1.62
CA GLU A 7 44.24 -141.82 2.51
C GLU A 7 44.77 -140.58 1.76
N SER A 8 45.69 -140.80 0.82
CA SER A 8 46.21 -139.74 -0.07
C SER A 8 45.15 -139.16 -1.01
N THR A 9 44.27 -140.01 -1.54
CA THR A 9 43.25 -139.59 -2.52
C THR A 9 42.08 -138.86 -1.85
N ASN A 10 41.69 -139.25 -0.63
CA ASN A 10 40.70 -138.49 0.14
C ASN A 10 41.24 -137.10 0.56
N GLN A 11 42.52 -137.00 0.92
CA GLN A 11 43.15 -135.70 1.20
C GLN A 11 43.15 -134.76 -0.02
N GLU A 12 43.38 -135.29 -1.23
CA GLU A 12 43.29 -134.50 -2.46
C GLU A 12 41.85 -134.08 -2.80
N LEU A 13 40.87 -134.96 -2.62
CA LEU A 13 39.47 -134.65 -2.90
C LEU A 13 38.93 -133.55 -1.96
N ASP A 14 39.28 -133.61 -0.67
CA ASP A 14 38.89 -132.58 0.29
C ASP A 14 39.58 -131.24 0.01
N LYS A 15 40.83 -131.28 -0.46
CA LYS A 15 41.55 -130.09 -0.92
C LYS A 15 40.87 -129.44 -2.14
N LEU A 16 40.50 -130.23 -3.15
CA LEU A 16 39.80 -129.73 -4.34
C LEU A 16 38.40 -129.20 -4.03
N LYS A 17 37.66 -129.83 -3.11
CA LYS A 17 36.37 -129.31 -2.63
C LYS A 17 36.53 -128.00 -1.89
N MET A 18 37.56 -127.86 -1.06
CA MET A 18 37.89 -126.59 -0.42
C MET A 18 38.22 -125.51 -1.45
N GLU A 19 39.04 -125.81 -2.46
CA GLU A 19 39.38 -124.87 -3.53
C GLU A 19 38.16 -124.46 -4.36
N LEU A 20 37.28 -125.41 -4.72
CA LEU A 20 36.05 -125.12 -5.45
C LEU A 20 35.08 -124.27 -4.63
N HIS A 21 34.93 -124.57 -3.34
CA HIS A 21 34.10 -123.77 -2.43
C HIS A 21 34.68 -122.35 -2.27
N GLN A 22 36.01 -122.25 -2.14
CA GLN A 22 36.71 -120.95 -2.08
C GLN A 22 36.52 -120.14 -3.37
N LYS A 23 36.48 -120.80 -4.54
CA LYS A 23 36.24 -120.16 -5.83
C LYS A 23 34.80 -119.72 -6.03
N LEU A 24 33.83 -120.52 -5.59
CA LEU A 24 32.41 -120.13 -5.57
C LEU A 24 32.19 -118.90 -4.70
N VAL A 25 32.73 -118.90 -3.47
CA VAL A 25 32.66 -117.75 -2.57
C VAL A 25 33.37 -116.52 -3.16
N GLN A 26 34.51 -116.69 -3.84
CA GLN A 26 35.15 -115.59 -4.56
C GLN A 26 34.26 -115.02 -5.67
N THR A 27 33.57 -115.89 -6.43
CA THR A 27 32.74 -115.49 -7.57
C THR A 27 31.50 -114.74 -7.09
N ASP A 28 30.81 -115.24 -6.06
CA ASP A 28 29.67 -114.55 -5.44
C ASP A 28 30.09 -113.18 -4.87
N ASN A 29 31.28 -113.10 -4.25
CA ASN A 29 31.80 -111.84 -3.73
C ASN A 29 32.15 -110.85 -4.85
N PHE A 30 32.65 -111.33 -5.99
CA PHE A 30 32.88 -110.49 -7.18
C PHE A 30 31.57 -110.01 -7.81
N GLU A 31 30.55 -110.86 -7.90
CA GLU A 31 29.23 -110.52 -8.42
C GLU A 31 28.55 -109.46 -7.52
N GLN A 32 28.67 -109.61 -6.21
CA GLN A 32 28.18 -108.63 -5.24
C GLN A 32 28.93 -107.28 -5.33
N VAL A 33 30.24 -107.29 -5.60
CA VAL A 33 31.04 -106.08 -5.85
C VAL A 33 30.66 -105.41 -7.18
N LEU A 34 30.42 -106.20 -8.23
CA LEU A 34 29.98 -105.69 -9.54
C LEU A 34 28.59 -105.07 -9.46
N ASP A 35 27.65 -105.69 -8.76
CA ASP A 35 26.31 -105.13 -8.53
C ASP A 35 26.37 -103.84 -7.73
N THR A 36 27.17 -103.80 -6.66
CA THR A 36 27.33 -102.57 -5.87
C THR A 36 28.00 -101.44 -6.66
N GLN A 37 29.01 -101.73 -7.49
CA GLN A 37 29.60 -100.74 -8.39
C GLN A 37 28.62 -100.26 -9.47
N THR A 38 27.81 -101.18 -10.02
CA THR A 38 26.80 -100.85 -11.04
C THR A 38 25.71 -99.94 -10.47
N ASP A 39 25.26 -100.20 -9.25
CA ASP A 39 24.30 -99.35 -8.54
C ASP A 39 24.90 -98.00 -8.15
N GLN A 40 26.18 -97.94 -7.77
CA GLN A 40 26.88 -96.68 -7.53
C GLN A 40 26.97 -95.85 -8.82
N LEU A 41 27.37 -96.45 -9.94
CA LEU A 41 27.42 -95.79 -11.25
C LEU A 41 26.05 -95.30 -11.69
N ARG A 42 24.99 -96.09 -11.48
CA ARG A 42 23.61 -95.70 -11.77
C ARG A 42 23.18 -94.48 -10.95
N LYS A 43 23.49 -94.46 -9.65
CA LYS A 43 23.22 -93.31 -8.76
C LYS A 43 23.98 -92.06 -9.19
N VAL A 44 25.25 -92.18 -9.53
CA VAL A 44 26.08 -91.05 -10.01
C VAL A 44 25.55 -90.52 -11.34
N SER A 45 25.21 -91.40 -12.28
CA SER A 45 24.62 -91.02 -13.58
C SER A 45 23.29 -90.29 -13.42
N GLN A 46 22.43 -90.78 -12.52
CA GLN A 46 21.14 -90.16 -12.24
C GLN A 46 21.28 -88.82 -11.50
N SER A 47 22.25 -88.69 -10.59
CA SER A 47 22.61 -87.41 -9.97
C SER A 47 23.09 -86.41 -11.01
N TYR A 48 23.97 -86.84 -11.93
CA TYR A 48 24.49 -86.00 -13.00
C TYR A 48 23.39 -85.47 -13.92
N GLU A 49 22.43 -86.31 -14.34
CA GLU A 49 21.34 -85.84 -15.19
C GLU A 49 20.33 -84.95 -14.46
N ASN A 50 20.18 -85.11 -13.14
CA ASN A 50 19.38 -84.18 -12.34
C ASN A 50 20.08 -82.81 -12.22
N ASP A 51 21.38 -82.80 -11.92
CA ASP A 51 22.17 -81.57 -11.83
C ASP A 51 22.20 -80.85 -13.17
N LYS A 52 22.41 -81.57 -14.28
CA LYS A 52 22.37 -81.01 -15.63
C LYS A 52 21.03 -80.32 -15.95
N LYS A 53 19.91 -80.89 -15.52
CA LYS A 53 18.57 -80.26 -15.68
C LYS A 53 18.45 -78.99 -14.82
N LEU A 54 18.95 -79.01 -13.59
CA LEU A 54 18.97 -77.85 -12.70
C LEU A 54 19.83 -76.72 -13.28
N TRP A 55 21.03 -77.04 -13.77
CA TRP A 55 21.92 -76.08 -14.42
C TRP A 55 21.31 -75.51 -15.70
N ALA A 56 20.68 -76.34 -16.54
CA ALA A 56 19.98 -75.87 -17.74
C ALA A 56 18.85 -74.89 -17.40
N ALA A 57 18.05 -75.19 -16.37
CA ALA A 57 16.99 -74.30 -15.90
C ALA A 57 17.56 -72.98 -15.32
N ALA A 58 18.65 -73.06 -14.55
CA ALA A 58 19.32 -71.88 -14.00
C ALA A 58 19.91 -70.99 -15.10
N ILE A 59 20.55 -71.57 -16.11
CA ILE A 59 21.07 -70.85 -17.29
C ILE A 59 19.93 -70.17 -18.03
N SER A 60 18.83 -70.86 -18.32
CA SER A 60 17.67 -70.27 -19.01
C SER A 60 17.06 -69.12 -18.23
N ASN A 61 16.96 -69.25 -16.89
CA ASN A 61 16.48 -68.16 -16.03
C ASN A 61 17.44 -66.95 -16.07
N LEU A 62 18.74 -67.17 -15.96
CA LEU A 62 19.75 -66.11 -16.06
C LEU A 62 19.71 -65.42 -17.42
N GLU A 63 19.57 -66.16 -18.52
CA GLU A 63 19.41 -65.59 -19.87
C GLU A 63 18.17 -64.70 -19.96
N SER A 64 17.05 -65.13 -19.38
CA SER A 64 15.83 -64.32 -19.34
C SER A 64 16.01 -63.02 -18.54
N LYS A 65 16.70 -63.09 -17.39
CA LYS A 65 17.02 -61.92 -16.56
C LYS A 65 17.97 -60.96 -17.27
N ILE A 66 19.02 -61.48 -17.91
CA ILE A 66 19.96 -60.67 -18.70
C ILE A 66 19.21 -59.96 -19.83
N LYS A 67 18.27 -60.64 -20.50
CA LYS A 67 17.46 -60.02 -21.55
C LYS A 67 16.58 -58.89 -21.01
N ALA A 68 15.89 -59.12 -19.89
CA ALA A 68 15.07 -58.10 -19.23
C ALA A 68 15.92 -56.89 -18.79
N MET A 69 17.06 -57.12 -18.13
CA MET A 69 17.98 -56.06 -17.72
C MET A 69 18.53 -55.25 -18.90
N LYS A 70 18.83 -55.90 -20.03
CA LYS A 70 19.27 -55.18 -21.24
C LYS A 70 18.17 -54.29 -21.82
N GLN A 71 16.91 -54.73 -21.79
CA GLN A 71 15.79 -53.90 -22.22
C GLN A 71 15.59 -52.70 -21.29
N GLU A 72 15.66 -52.92 -19.99
CA GLU A 72 15.55 -51.86 -18.98
C GLU A 72 16.70 -50.84 -19.09
N GLN A 73 17.94 -51.31 -19.29
CA GLN A 73 19.10 -50.45 -19.54
C GLN A 73 18.92 -49.59 -20.79
N ALA A 74 18.37 -50.14 -21.87
CA ALA A 74 18.12 -49.39 -23.09
C ALA A 74 17.06 -48.29 -22.88
N LEU A 75 16.01 -48.59 -22.11
CA LEU A 75 14.94 -47.65 -21.79
C LEU A 75 15.43 -46.52 -20.89
N LEU A 76 16.15 -46.85 -19.81
CA LEU A 76 16.80 -45.88 -18.93
C LEU A 76 17.83 -45.01 -19.67
N SER A 77 18.56 -45.60 -20.63
CA SER A 77 19.51 -44.84 -21.45
C SER A 77 18.81 -43.84 -22.36
N LEU A 78 17.62 -44.16 -22.87
CA LEU A 78 16.81 -43.24 -23.68
C LEU A 78 16.29 -42.08 -22.82
N GLU A 79 15.69 -42.39 -21.66
CA GLU A 79 15.22 -41.39 -20.70
C GLU A 79 16.35 -40.48 -20.21
N ALA A 80 17.53 -41.03 -19.92
CA ALA A 80 18.71 -40.26 -19.53
C ALA A 80 19.16 -39.32 -20.66
N HIS A 81 19.05 -39.74 -21.92
CA HIS A 81 19.38 -38.91 -23.08
C HIS A 81 18.37 -37.77 -23.26
N ASP A 82 17.07 -38.06 -23.17
CA ASP A 82 16.02 -37.05 -23.25
C ASP A 82 16.15 -36.01 -22.12
N CYS A 83 16.45 -36.48 -20.91
CA CYS A 83 16.69 -35.61 -19.75
C CYS A 83 17.95 -34.74 -19.97
N ALA A 84 19.03 -35.31 -20.52
CA ALA A 84 20.24 -34.57 -20.85
C ALA A 84 20.01 -33.49 -21.93
N HIS A 85 19.13 -33.73 -22.90
CA HIS A 85 18.75 -32.74 -23.92
C HIS A 85 17.89 -31.60 -23.38
N ALA A 86 17.10 -31.84 -22.33
CA ALA A 86 16.28 -30.80 -21.71
C ALA A 86 17.10 -29.84 -20.80
N ILE A 87 18.23 -30.29 -20.25
CA ILE A 87 19.08 -29.51 -19.33
C ILE A 87 19.55 -28.17 -19.95
N PRO A 88 20.07 -28.11 -21.19
CA PRO A 88 20.47 -26.86 -21.83
C PRO A 88 19.33 -25.83 -21.93
N ASP A 89 18.13 -26.26 -22.27
CA ASP A 89 17.00 -25.35 -22.42
C ASP A 89 16.49 -24.85 -21.06
N LEU A 90 16.51 -25.70 -20.04
CA LEU A 90 16.28 -25.27 -18.65
C LEU A 90 17.33 -24.25 -18.19
N SER A 91 18.62 -24.46 -18.52
CA SER A 91 19.69 -23.52 -18.20
C SER A 91 19.48 -22.16 -18.86
N LYS A 92 19.12 -22.14 -20.16
CA LYS A 92 18.77 -20.90 -20.87
C LYS A 92 17.59 -20.19 -20.24
N MET A 93 16.56 -20.94 -19.80
CA MET A 93 15.40 -20.36 -19.12
C MET A 93 15.80 -19.74 -17.78
N ILE A 94 16.66 -20.39 -16.99
CA ILE A 94 17.21 -19.85 -15.74
C ILE A 94 17.99 -18.56 -16.00
N GLU A 95 18.83 -18.52 -17.02
CA GLU A 95 19.59 -17.32 -17.41
C GLU A 95 18.66 -16.18 -17.84
N ALA A 96 17.62 -16.47 -18.63
CA ALA A 96 16.63 -15.48 -19.04
C ALA A 96 15.85 -14.91 -17.84
N VAL A 97 15.45 -15.76 -16.89
CA VAL A 97 14.78 -15.33 -15.65
C VAL A 97 15.73 -14.46 -14.81
N ARG A 98 17.00 -14.85 -14.66
CA ARG A 98 18.00 -14.03 -13.94
C ARG A 98 18.20 -12.67 -14.59
N ALA A 99 18.29 -12.62 -15.93
CA ALA A 99 18.39 -11.37 -16.67
C ALA A 99 17.16 -10.48 -16.46
N LEU A 100 15.96 -11.06 -16.47
CA LEU A 100 14.71 -10.34 -16.24
C LEU A 100 14.64 -9.77 -14.80
N VAL A 101 15.05 -10.56 -13.80
CA VAL A 101 15.13 -10.09 -12.39
C VAL A 101 16.08 -8.91 -12.27
N ALA A 102 17.28 -8.99 -12.87
CA ALA A 102 18.24 -7.88 -12.86
C ALA A 102 17.67 -6.61 -13.55
N GLN A 103 16.94 -6.77 -14.65
CA GLN A 103 16.27 -5.65 -15.31
C GLN A 103 15.16 -5.04 -14.45
N CYS A 104 14.37 -5.86 -13.75
CA CYS A 104 13.35 -5.38 -12.82
C CYS A 104 13.95 -4.58 -11.66
N ASP A 105 15.10 -5.02 -11.12
CA ASP A 105 15.79 -4.30 -10.05
C ASP A 105 16.38 -2.96 -10.52
N ASP A 106 16.96 -2.92 -11.72
CA ASP A 106 17.41 -1.67 -12.37
C ASP A 106 16.25 -0.70 -12.63
N LEU A 107 15.12 -1.19 -13.14
CA LEU A 107 13.90 -0.39 -13.35
C LEU A 107 13.36 0.17 -12.04
N LYS A 108 13.35 -0.63 -10.96
CA LYS A 108 12.97 -0.14 -9.62
C LYS A 108 13.88 0.99 -9.16
N MET A 109 15.21 0.82 -9.25
CA MET A 109 16.17 1.86 -8.88
C MET A 109 15.93 3.17 -9.66
N LYS A 110 15.79 3.09 -10.99
CA LYS A 110 15.50 4.26 -11.83
C LYS A 110 14.19 4.94 -11.46
N TYR A 111 13.14 4.15 -11.18
CA TYR A 111 11.86 4.67 -10.72
C TYR A 111 11.99 5.45 -9.40
N HIS A 112 12.82 4.99 -8.46
CA HIS A 112 13.08 5.72 -7.21
C HIS A 112 13.80 7.04 -7.42
N GLU A 113 14.82 7.05 -8.28
CA GLU A 113 15.53 8.29 -8.63
C GLU A 113 14.58 9.29 -9.27
N GLU A 114 13.74 8.85 -10.21
CA GLU A 114 12.73 9.71 -10.84
C GLU A 114 11.69 10.21 -9.85
N MET A 115 11.23 9.38 -8.90
CA MET A 115 10.32 9.81 -7.84
C MET A 115 10.93 10.88 -6.94
N ALA A 116 12.22 10.75 -6.57
CA ALA A 116 12.93 11.75 -5.79
C ALA A 116 13.11 13.07 -6.57
N LYS A 117 13.45 12.99 -7.87
CA LYS A 117 13.53 14.16 -8.76
C LYS A 117 12.18 14.83 -8.93
N ARG A 118 11.10 14.07 -9.16
CA ARG A 118 9.72 14.57 -9.27
C ARG A 118 9.33 15.35 -8.02
N LYS A 119 9.58 14.80 -6.82
CA LYS A 119 9.32 15.48 -5.55
C LYS A 119 10.08 16.81 -5.46
N LYS A 120 11.38 16.80 -5.76
CA LYS A 120 12.22 18.01 -5.74
C LYS A 120 11.74 19.08 -6.73
N LEU A 121 11.47 18.69 -7.97
CA LEU A 121 11.01 19.59 -9.03
C LEU A 121 9.62 20.16 -8.70
N HIS A 122 8.70 19.33 -8.22
CA HIS A 122 7.37 19.77 -7.78
C HIS A 122 7.48 20.86 -6.72
N ASN A 123 8.34 20.68 -5.71
CA ASN A 123 8.52 21.68 -4.66
C ASN A 123 9.10 22.99 -5.19
N ILE A 124 10.11 22.93 -6.07
CA ILE A 124 10.66 24.12 -6.72
C ILE A 124 9.57 24.86 -7.49
N VAL A 125 8.72 24.14 -8.23
CA VAL A 125 7.59 24.74 -8.96
C VAL A 125 6.59 25.39 -8.00
N GLN A 126 6.28 24.78 -6.85
CA GLN A 126 5.36 25.40 -5.88
C GLN A 126 5.98 26.61 -5.18
N GLU A 127 7.26 26.56 -4.79
CA GLU A 127 7.97 27.66 -4.14
C GLU A 127 8.13 28.86 -5.08
N THR A 128 8.44 28.61 -6.36
CA THR A 128 8.56 29.66 -7.38
C THR A 128 7.23 30.34 -7.70
N LYS A 129 6.11 29.63 -7.55
CA LYS A 129 4.75 30.22 -7.58
C LYS A 129 4.40 31.03 -6.32
N GLY A 130 5.24 30.98 -5.29
CA GLY A 130 5.04 31.68 -4.02
C GLY A 130 4.43 30.79 -2.93
N ASN A 131 5.01 30.89 -1.73
CA ASN A 131 4.57 30.14 -0.54
C ASN A 131 3.21 30.62 -0.01
N ILE A 132 2.83 31.86 -0.30
CA ILE A 132 1.52 32.42 -0.01
C ILE A 132 0.96 32.91 -1.33
N ARG A 133 -0.21 32.39 -1.70
CA ARG A 133 -0.95 32.76 -2.91
C ARG A 133 -2.34 33.24 -2.52
N VAL A 134 -2.82 34.27 -3.18
CA VAL A 134 -4.12 34.90 -2.96
C VAL A 134 -4.91 34.87 -4.24
N PHE A 135 -5.99 34.09 -4.24
CA PHE A 135 -6.93 34.02 -5.34
C PHE A 135 -8.19 34.83 -5.03
N CYS A 136 -8.67 35.60 -5.99
CA CYS A 136 -9.95 36.29 -5.90
C CYS A 136 -11.02 35.49 -6.62
N ARG A 137 -12.14 35.15 -5.96
CA ARG A 137 -13.28 34.49 -6.61
C ARG A 137 -14.53 35.35 -6.52
N CYS A 138 -15.09 35.68 -7.67
CA CYS A 138 -16.33 36.44 -7.78
C CYS A 138 -17.51 35.53 -8.09
N ARG A 139 -18.45 35.41 -7.16
CA ARG A 139 -19.71 34.68 -7.40
C ARG A 139 -20.64 35.43 -8.37
N PRO A 140 -21.53 34.73 -9.09
CA PRO A 140 -22.62 35.39 -9.80
C PRO A 140 -23.56 36.13 -8.84
N LEU A 141 -24.30 37.11 -9.39
CA LEU A 141 -25.41 37.74 -8.69
C LEU A 141 -26.48 36.67 -8.38
N SER A 142 -27.05 36.76 -7.19
CA SER A 142 -28.18 35.90 -6.80
C SER A 142 -29.45 36.31 -7.56
N LYS A 143 -30.44 35.42 -7.56
CA LYS A 143 -31.76 35.72 -8.13
C LYS A 143 -32.40 36.91 -7.43
N ASP A 144 -32.27 36.99 -6.11
CA ASP A 144 -32.81 38.08 -5.30
C ASP A 144 -32.12 39.41 -5.61
N GLU A 145 -30.80 39.40 -5.77
CA GLU A 145 -30.02 40.59 -6.16
C GLU A 145 -30.43 41.08 -7.55
N THR A 146 -30.57 40.16 -8.50
CA THR A 146 -30.98 40.48 -9.87
C THR A 146 -32.41 41.02 -9.90
N SER A 147 -33.34 40.40 -9.14
CA SER A 147 -34.74 40.83 -9.06
C SER A 147 -34.90 42.19 -8.37
N SER A 148 -33.98 42.53 -7.46
CA SER A 148 -33.90 43.82 -6.78
C SER A 148 -33.19 44.89 -7.62
N GLY A 149 -32.79 44.57 -8.85
CA GLY A 149 -32.16 45.51 -9.80
C GLY A 149 -30.70 45.84 -9.52
N TYR A 150 -30.01 45.08 -8.65
CA TYR A 150 -28.58 45.24 -8.46
C TYR A 150 -27.80 44.89 -9.73
N LYS A 151 -26.72 45.62 -9.98
CA LYS A 151 -25.85 45.42 -11.15
C LYS A 151 -24.45 45.03 -10.70
N CYS A 152 -23.75 44.29 -11.56
CA CYS A 152 -22.34 43.98 -11.34
C CYS A 152 -21.52 45.27 -11.44
N VAL A 153 -20.73 45.55 -10.40
CA VAL A 153 -19.80 46.69 -10.34
C VAL A 153 -18.35 46.27 -10.60
N VAL A 154 -18.15 45.00 -10.95
CA VAL A 154 -16.83 44.39 -11.13
C VAL A 154 -16.53 44.30 -12.62
N ASP A 155 -15.32 44.70 -12.96
CA ASP A 155 -14.74 44.61 -14.28
C ASP A 155 -13.75 43.44 -14.31
N PHE A 156 -13.97 42.52 -15.26
CA PHE A 156 -13.20 41.29 -15.42
C PHE A 156 -12.28 41.30 -16.65
N ASP A 157 -12.12 42.43 -17.34
CA ASP A 157 -11.30 42.50 -18.56
C ASP A 157 -9.85 42.06 -18.33
N GLY A 158 -9.31 42.29 -17.14
CA GLY A 158 -7.96 41.88 -16.73
C GLY A 158 -7.88 40.55 -15.96
N ALA A 159 -8.96 39.78 -15.87
CA ALA A 159 -9.01 38.60 -14.97
C ALA A 159 -7.96 37.54 -15.31
N ASN A 160 -7.65 37.35 -16.60
CA ASN A 160 -6.62 36.42 -17.07
C ASN A 160 -5.21 36.81 -16.63
N ASP A 161 -4.97 38.10 -16.38
CA ASP A 161 -3.69 38.65 -15.89
C ASP A 161 -3.67 38.78 -14.36
N GLY A 162 -4.72 38.31 -13.68
CA GLY A 162 -4.88 38.42 -12.23
C GLY A 162 -5.40 39.78 -11.76
N ASP A 163 -5.90 40.62 -12.68
CA ASP A 163 -6.41 41.95 -12.36
C ASP A 163 -7.94 41.96 -12.25
N ILE A 164 -8.46 42.68 -11.26
CA ILE A 164 -9.90 42.90 -11.06
C ILE A 164 -10.17 44.38 -10.87
N GLY A 165 -11.10 44.93 -11.66
CA GLY A 165 -11.50 46.32 -11.57
C GLY A 165 -12.81 46.51 -10.79
N ILE A 166 -12.92 47.61 -10.04
CA ILE A 166 -14.16 48.01 -9.38
C ILE A 166 -14.61 49.37 -9.93
N MET A 167 -15.84 49.42 -10.44
CA MET A 167 -16.50 50.61 -10.96
C MET A 167 -17.52 51.12 -9.93
N ASN A 168 -17.17 52.17 -9.19
CA ASN A 168 -18.14 52.90 -8.38
C ASN A 168 -18.70 54.07 -9.20
N GLY A 169 -20.03 54.15 -9.34
CA GLY A 169 -20.74 55.09 -10.22
C GLY A 169 -20.43 56.57 -9.98
N GLY A 170 -19.29 57.04 -10.52
CA GLY A 170 -18.80 58.42 -10.44
C GLY A 170 -17.31 58.57 -10.14
N THR A 171 -16.59 57.53 -9.70
CA THR A 171 -15.15 57.58 -9.40
C THR A 171 -14.32 56.77 -10.40
N ALA A 172 -13.03 57.11 -10.56
CA ALA A 172 -12.11 56.35 -11.39
C ALA A 172 -12.09 54.85 -11.02
N LYS A 173 -12.00 53.98 -12.04
CA LYS A 173 -11.86 52.53 -11.90
C LYS A 173 -10.70 52.22 -10.96
N LYS A 174 -10.95 51.47 -9.88
CA LYS A 174 -9.91 50.99 -8.97
C LYS A 174 -9.56 49.55 -9.30
N THR A 175 -8.30 49.30 -9.63
CA THR A 175 -7.80 47.95 -9.96
C THR A 175 -7.06 47.34 -8.78
N PHE A 176 -7.25 46.03 -8.58
CA PHE A 176 -6.53 45.21 -7.62
C PHE A 176 -5.91 44.02 -8.34
N LYS A 177 -4.78 43.54 -7.83
CA LYS A 177 -4.02 42.42 -8.43
C LYS A 177 -3.95 41.24 -7.48
N PHE A 178 -4.11 40.04 -8.03
CA PHE A 178 -4.11 38.75 -7.35
C PHE A 178 -3.29 37.73 -8.16
N ASP A 179 -2.99 36.57 -7.58
CA ASP A 179 -2.31 35.49 -8.30
C ASP A 179 -3.23 34.86 -9.36
N ARG A 180 -4.55 34.85 -9.12
CA ARG A 180 -5.59 34.52 -10.09
C ARG A 180 -6.92 35.18 -9.71
N VAL A 181 -7.70 35.57 -10.72
CA VAL A 181 -9.07 36.07 -10.57
C VAL A 181 -10.03 35.11 -11.26
N TYR A 182 -10.94 34.52 -10.48
CA TYR A 182 -12.05 33.72 -10.97
C TYR A 182 -13.30 34.59 -11.11
N THR A 183 -13.89 34.52 -12.30
CA THR A 183 -15.11 35.20 -12.69
C THR A 183 -16.35 34.35 -12.35
N PRO A 184 -17.57 34.91 -12.46
CA PRO A 184 -18.81 34.15 -12.29
C PRO A 184 -19.00 32.97 -13.25
N LYS A 185 -18.18 32.87 -14.31
CA LYS A 185 -18.21 31.77 -15.28
C LYS A 185 -17.35 30.58 -14.86
N ASP A 186 -16.40 30.79 -13.96
CA ASP A 186 -15.47 29.76 -13.50
C ASP A 186 -16.15 28.86 -12.46
N ASP A 187 -16.20 27.58 -12.76
CA ASP A 187 -16.89 26.60 -11.95
C ASP A 187 -16.02 26.07 -10.79
N GLN A 188 -16.49 25.03 -10.09
CA GLN A 188 -15.75 24.43 -8.98
C GLN A 188 -14.50 23.67 -9.42
N ALA A 189 -14.51 23.10 -10.64
CA ALA A 189 -13.38 22.34 -11.15
C ALA A 189 -12.24 23.28 -11.53
N GLU A 190 -12.56 24.40 -12.20
CA GLU A 190 -11.59 25.44 -12.54
C GLU A 190 -10.93 26.03 -11.28
N VAL A 191 -11.70 26.30 -10.24
CA VAL A 191 -11.16 26.80 -8.96
C VAL A 191 -10.28 25.76 -8.26
N TYR A 192 -10.66 24.48 -8.33
CA TYR A 192 -9.87 23.41 -7.73
C TYR A 192 -8.57 23.13 -8.50
N ALA A 193 -8.51 23.38 -9.81
CA ALA A 193 -7.35 23.08 -10.63
C ALA A 193 -6.05 23.73 -10.09
N ASP A 194 -6.12 24.93 -9.51
CA ASP A 194 -4.95 25.58 -8.90
C ASP A 194 -4.61 25.08 -7.48
N ALA A 195 -5.59 24.49 -6.79
CA ALA A 195 -5.39 23.86 -5.48
C ALA A 195 -4.88 22.42 -5.61
N SER A 196 -5.23 21.71 -6.68
CA SER A 196 -4.88 20.29 -6.90
C SER A 196 -3.39 19.97 -6.71
N PRO A 197 -2.42 20.77 -7.22
CA PRO A 197 -0.99 20.48 -7.00
C PRO A 197 -0.56 20.47 -5.54
N LEU A 198 -1.30 21.15 -4.65
CA LEU A 198 -1.01 21.16 -3.22
C LEU A 198 -1.26 19.80 -2.56
N VAL A 199 -2.18 18.99 -3.09
CA VAL A 199 -2.44 17.62 -2.62
C VAL A 199 -1.17 16.77 -2.73
N THR A 200 -0.46 16.91 -3.85
CA THR A 200 0.83 16.25 -4.04
C THR A 200 1.84 16.72 -3.01
N SER A 201 1.90 18.02 -2.69
CA SER A 201 2.79 18.55 -1.67
C SER A 201 2.50 17.94 -0.29
N VAL A 202 1.22 17.79 0.05
CA VAL A 202 0.78 17.14 1.30
C VAL A 202 1.25 15.69 1.36
N LEU A 203 1.01 14.91 0.31
CA LEU A 203 1.45 13.52 0.22
C LEU A 203 2.98 13.37 0.22
N ASP A 204 3.70 14.41 -0.21
CA ASP A 204 5.17 14.48 -0.19
C ASP A 204 5.73 14.95 1.18
N GLY A 205 4.87 15.27 2.15
CA GLY A 205 5.24 15.60 3.52
C GLY A 205 5.32 17.09 3.85
N TYR A 206 4.71 17.95 3.03
CA TYR A 206 4.60 19.39 3.28
C TYR A 206 3.27 19.74 3.92
N ASN A 207 3.31 20.72 4.82
CA ASN A 207 2.12 21.29 5.42
C ASN A 207 1.47 22.29 4.45
N VAL A 208 0.14 22.26 4.33
CA VAL A 208 -0.62 23.14 3.44
C VAL A 208 -1.84 23.68 4.19
N CYS A 209 -2.12 24.97 4.00
CA CYS A 209 -3.34 25.60 4.46
C CYS A 209 -4.04 26.31 3.30
N ILE A 210 -5.31 25.98 3.08
CA ILE A 210 -6.22 26.64 2.14
C ILE A 210 -7.39 27.17 2.95
N PHE A 211 -7.68 28.46 2.83
CA PHE A 211 -8.79 29.07 3.53
C PHE A 211 -9.60 29.99 2.62
N ALA A 212 -10.91 30.01 2.82
CA ALA A 212 -11.82 30.93 2.17
C ALA A 212 -12.10 32.14 3.09
N TYR A 213 -11.91 33.35 2.56
CA TYR A 213 -12.13 34.61 3.27
C TYR A 213 -13.10 35.50 2.51
N GLY A 214 -13.96 36.23 3.25
CA GLY A 214 -14.93 37.16 2.67
C GLY A 214 -16.12 37.41 3.59
N GLN A 215 -16.96 38.38 3.23
CA GLN A 215 -18.18 38.70 3.96
C GLN A 215 -19.17 37.52 3.92
N THR A 216 -20.07 37.45 4.89
CA THR A 216 -21.22 36.54 4.84
C THR A 216 -21.99 36.66 3.51
N GLY A 217 -22.35 35.53 2.90
CA GLY A 217 -23.06 35.49 1.61
C GLY A 217 -22.18 35.64 0.36
N THR A 218 -20.85 35.74 0.48
CA THR A 218 -19.94 35.87 -0.68
C THR A 218 -19.56 34.55 -1.35
N GLY A 219 -19.91 33.40 -0.76
CA GLY A 219 -19.64 32.08 -1.34
C GLY A 219 -18.43 31.33 -0.78
N LYS A 220 -18.00 31.64 0.46
CA LYS A 220 -16.92 30.90 1.16
C LYS A 220 -17.22 29.41 1.28
N THR A 221 -18.33 29.06 1.94
CA THR A 221 -18.80 27.67 2.09
C THR A 221 -19.09 27.01 0.74
N PHE A 222 -19.62 27.76 -0.24
CA PHE A 222 -19.78 27.24 -1.60
C PHE A 222 -18.43 26.87 -2.23
N THR A 223 -17.37 27.64 -1.98
CA THR A 223 -16.03 27.33 -2.50
C THR A 223 -15.41 26.14 -1.80
N MET A 224 -15.49 26.08 -0.48
CA MET A 224 -14.85 25.02 0.31
C MET A 224 -15.64 23.71 0.23
N GLU A 225 -16.93 23.70 0.57
CA GLU A 225 -17.74 22.49 0.60
C GLU A 225 -18.50 22.27 -0.71
N GLY A 226 -19.11 23.34 -1.23
CA GLY A 226 -19.98 23.27 -2.40
C GLY A 226 -21.31 22.58 -2.13
N THR A 227 -22.03 22.25 -3.20
CA THR A 227 -23.28 21.47 -3.13
C THR A 227 -23.03 20.04 -3.59
N GLU A 228 -23.99 19.13 -3.39
CA GLU A 228 -23.89 17.75 -3.87
C GLU A 228 -23.57 17.66 -5.38
N ARG A 229 -24.15 18.57 -6.17
CA ARG A 229 -23.93 18.64 -7.62
C ARG A 229 -22.66 19.41 -8.01
N ASN A 230 -22.22 20.32 -7.15
CA ASN A 230 -21.10 21.22 -7.40
C ASN A 230 -20.14 21.18 -6.21
N ARG A 231 -19.48 20.03 -6.03
CA ARG A 231 -18.53 19.78 -4.96
C ARG A 231 -17.37 20.79 -4.98
N GLY A 232 -17.07 21.35 -3.82
CA GLY A 232 -16.02 22.35 -3.63
C GLY A 232 -14.63 21.76 -3.40
N VAL A 233 -13.72 22.61 -2.93
CA VAL A 233 -12.30 22.29 -2.71
C VAL A 233 -12.11 21.14 -1.72
N ASN A 234 -12.90 21.06 -0.64
CA ASN A 234 -12.78 20.02 0.39
C ASN A 234 -12.89 18.62 -0.20
N TYR A 235 -13.99 18.37 -0.91
CA TYR A 235 -14.27 17.07 -1.48
C TYR A 235 -13.27 16.70 -2.58
N ARG A 236 -13.02 17.62 -3.52
CA ARG A 236 -12.11 17.39 -4.64
C ARG A 236 -10.66 17.14 -4.20
N THR A 237 -10.24 17.83 -3.14
CA THR A 237 -8.92 17.62 -2.53
C THR A 237 -8.79 16.21 -1.97
N LEU A 238 -9.80 15.76 -1.20
CA LEU A 238 -9.79 14.43 -0.61
C LEU A 238 -9.87 13.33 -1.67
N GLU A 239 -10.73 13.50 -2.68
CA GLU A 239 -10.83 12.57 -3.82
C GLU A 239 -9.48 12.40 -4.52
N GLU A 240 -8.81 13.51 -4.86
CA GLU A 240 -7.49 13.46 -5.48
C GLU A 240 -6.42 12.87 -4.53
N LEU A 241 -6.52 13.14 -3.23
CA LEU A 241 -5.59 12.61 -2.23
C LEU A 241 -5.63 11.08 -2.19
N PHE A 242 -6.83 10.48 -2.14
CA PHE A 242 -6.99 9.03 -2.16
C PHE A 242 -6.61 8.42 -3.51
N LYS A 243 -6.94 9.09 -4.62
CA LYS A 243 -6.53 8.67 -5.96
C LYS A 243 -5.00 8.57 -6.08
N ILE A 244 -4.28 9.63 -5.70
CA ILE A 244 -2.80 9.62 -5.75
C ILE A 244 -2.22 8.61 -4.75
N ALA A 245 -2.82 8.46 -3.57
CA ALA A 245 -2.38 7.47 -2.58
C ALA A 245 -2.48 6.04 -3.15
N GLU A 246 -3.58 5.71 -3.83
CA GLU A 246 -3.78 4.42 -4.49
C GLU A 246 -2.79 4.20 -5.64
N GLU A 247 -2.55 5.22 -6.47
CA GLU A 247 -1.54 5.17 -7.55
C GLU A 247 -0.12 4.89 -7.03
N ARG A 248 0.17 5.25 -5.77
CA ARG A 248 1.50 5.11 -5.14
C ARG A 248 1.64 3.91 -4.20
N LYS A 249 0.59 3.11 -4.02
CA LYS A 249 0.49 2.06 -2.96
C LYS A 249 1.63 1.05 -2.95
N ASP A 250 2.21 0.73 -4.12
CA ASP A 250 3.30 -0.23 -4.25
C ASP A 250 4.64 0.30 -3.70
N THR A 251 4.73 1.62 -3.47
CA THR A 251 5.96 2.30 -3.06
C THR A 251 5.81 3.10 -1.77
N VAL A 252 4.59 3.49 -1.41
CA VAL A 252 4.32 4.27 -0.20
C VAL A 252 3.05 3.76 0.46
N THR A 253 3.12 3.53 1.77
CA THR A 253 1.94 3.30 2.60
C THR A 253 1.52 4.61 3.25
N TYR A 254 0.24 4.95 3.11
CA TYR A 254 -0.36 6.14 3.71
C TYR A 254 -1.27 5.74 4.88
N ASN A 255 -1.19 6.50 5.98
CA ASN A 255 -2.16 6.47 7.07
C ASN A 255 -2.77 7.88 7.18
N ILE A 256 -4.06 7.98 6.88
CA ILE A 256 -4.78 9.24 6.77
C ILE A 256 -5.79 9.31 7.91
N SER A 257 -5.80 10.43 8.62
CA SER A 257 -6.84 10.75 9.60
C SER A 257 -7.38 12.16 9.39
N VAL A 258 -8.63 12.34 9.79
CA VAL A 258 -9.40 13.57 9.59
C VAL A 258 -9.94 14.06 10.92
N SER A 259 -9.83 15.37 11.16
CA SER A 259 -10.48 16.06 12.27
C SER A 259 -11.31 17.22 11.73
N VAL A 260 -12.51 17.42 12.28
CA VAL A 260 -13.36 18.56 11.97
C VAL A 260 -13.62 19.34 13.25
N LEU A 261 -13.26 20.61 13.26
CA LEU A 261 -13.43 21.47 14.44
C LEU A 261 -13.96 22.84 14.05
N GLU A 262 -14.59 23.51 15.02
CA GLU A 262 -14.96 24.90 14.90
C GLU A 262 -14.22 25.76 15.93
N VAL A 263 -13.81 26.95 15.50
CA VAL A 263 -13.36 28.02 16.40
C VAL A 263 -14.46 29.06 16.47
N TYR A 264 -15.13 29.12 17.61
CA TYR A 264 -16.19 30.08 17.90
C TYR A 264 -15.87 30.79 19.19
N ASN A 265 -15.89 32.13 19.18
CA ASN A 265 -15.68 32.93 20.38
C ASN A 265 -14.35 32.62 21.13
N GLU A 266 -13.26 32.36 20.40
CA GLU A 266 -11.96 31.86 20.92
C GLU A 266 -12.03 30.54 21.71
N GLN A 267 -13.06 29.74 21.47
CA GLN A 267 -13.18 28.38 21.99
C GLN A 267 -13.10 27.39 20.83
N ILE A 268 -12.42 26.27 21.08
CA ILE A 268 -12.31 25.17 20.14
C ILE A 268 -13.40 24.16 20.49
N ARG A 269 -14.19 23.78 19.51
CA ARG A 269 -15.18 22.71 19.63
C ARG A 269 -14.93 21.66 18.56
N ASP A 270 -14.92 20.41 19.00
CA ASP A 270 -14.82 19.25 18.14
C ASP A 270 -16.20 18.93 17.55
N LEU A 271 -16.27 18.85 16.22
CA LEU A 271 -17.51 18.58 15.49
C LEU A 271 -17.74 17.09 15.22
N LEU A 272 -16.77 16.23 15.52
CA LEU A 272 -16.85 14.77 15.40
C LEU A 272 -17.09 14.07 16.74
N ALA A 273 -17.00 14.80 17.86
CA ALA A 273 -17.22 14.24 19.19
C ALA A 273 -18.67 13.75 19.35
N THR A 274 -18.85 12.47 19.68
CA THR A 274 -20.16 11.84 19.90
C THR A 274 -20.79 12.21 21.25
N SER A 275 -20.02 12.79 22.16
CA SER A 275 -20.49 13.24 23.48
C SER A 275 -19.83 14.57 23.84
N PRO A 276 -20.57 15.52 24.44
CA PRO A 276 -20.00 16.77 24.91
C PRO A 276 -18.97 16.48 26.00
N SER A 277 -17.69 16.66 25.69
CA SER A 277 -16.61 16.63 26.67
C SER A 277 -16.81 17.77 27.68
N SER A 278 -16.78 17.46 28.98
CA SER A 278 -16.75 18.47 30.04
C SER A 278 -15.41 19.23 30.10
N LYS A 279 -14.36 18.72 29.44
CA LYS A 279 -13.04 19.35 29.37
C LYS A 279 -12.97 20.28 28.16
N LYS A 280 -12.59 21.52 28.43
CA LYS A 280 -12.29 22.53 27.41
C LYS A 280 -11.09 22.09 26.57
N LEU A 281 -11.23 22.15 25.24
CA LEU A 281 -10.16 21.86 24.30
C LEU A 281 -9.17 23.03 24.26
N GLU A 282 -7.89 22.73 24.46
CA GLU A 282 -6.81 23.70 24.48
C GLU A 282 -5.63 23.24 23.63
N ILE A 283 -4.98 24.20 22.96
CA ILE A 283 -3.79 23.96 22.16
C ILE A 283 -2.62 23.74 23.11
N LYS A 284 -1.94 22.61 22.95
CA LYS A 284 -0.74 22.25 23.70
C LYS A 284 0.44 22.07 22.76
N GLN A 285 1.62 22.42 23.25
CA GLN A 285 2.88 22.12 22.57
C GLN A 285 3.26 20.67 22.88
N ALA A 286 3.44 19.86 21.83
CA ALA A 286 4.03 18.53 21.92
C ALA A 286 5.57 18.64 21.82
N GLY A 287 6.26 17.49 21.88
CA GLY A 287 7.69 17.41 21.57
C GLY A 287 8.01 18.00 20.18
N GLU A 288 9.26 18.46 20.02
CA GLU A 288 9.79 19.03 18.76
C GLU A 288 9.11 20.32 18.27
N GLY A 289 8.34 21.00 19.11
CA GLY A 289 7.70 22.28 18.75
C GLY A 289 6.41 22.14 17.93
N SER A 290 5.91 20.91 17.75
CA SER A 290 4.60 20.65 17.14
C SER A 290 3.44 21.07 18.06
N HIS A 291 2.35 21.55 17.50
CA HIS A 291 1.15 21.97 18.25
C HIS A 291 0.00 20.99 17.99
N HIS A 292 -0.73 20.63 19.04
CA HIS A 292 -1.88 19.74 18.93
C HIS A 292 -2.97 20.13 19.92
N VAL A 293 -4.19 19.65 19.69
CA VAL A 293 -5.33 19.83 20.58
C VAL A 293 -5.65 18.46 21.20
N PRO A 294 -5.07 18.12 22.37
CA PRO A 294 -5.37 16.84 22.99
C PRO A 294 -6.86 16.72 23.31
N GLY A 295 -7.44 15.56 22.96
CA GLY A 295 -8.86 15.28 23.13
C GLY A 295 -9.72 15.56 21.89
N ILE A 296 -9.13 16.07 20.79
CA ILE A 296 -9.81 16.11 19.51
C ILE A 296 -9.89 14.72 18.88
N VAL A 297 -11.00 14.40 18.25
CA VAL A 297 -11.19 13.17 17.48
C VAL A 297 -10.37 13.23 16.20
N GLU A 298 -9.48 12.27 16.03
CA GLU A 298 -8.77 11.99 14.77
C GLU A 298 -9.41 10.73 14.14
N ALA A 299 -10.41 10.93 13.29
CA ALA A 299 -11.11 9.83 12.61
C ALA A 299 -10.18 9.25 11.53
N LYS A 300 -9.82 7.97 11.65
CA LYS A 300 -9.10 7.27 10.59
C LYS A 300 -10.05 7.05 9.41
N VAL A 301 -9.53 7.21 8.21
CA VAL A 301 -10.27 7.04 6.96
C VAL A 301 -9.45 6.21 5.99
N GLU A 302 -10.08 5.18 5.41
CA GLU A 302 -9.45 4.26 4.46
C GLU A 302 -9.88 4.53 3.01
N ASP A 303 -11.04 5.17 2.82
CA ASP A 303 -11.55 5.54 1.50
C ASP A 303 -12.33 6.87 1.50
N ILE A 304 -12.76 7.28 0.30
CA ILE A 304 -13.51 8.53 0.09
C ILE A 304 -14.93 8.51 0.69
N ASN A 305 -15.54 7.34 0.87
CA ASN A 305 -16.87 7.21 1.45
C ASN A 305 -16.82 7.46 2.97
N GLU A 306 -15.83 6.88 3.66
CA GLU A 306 -15.62 7.12 5.09
C GLU A 306 -15.32 8.60 5.37
N VAL A 307 -14.53 9.24 4.52
CA VAL A 307 -14.31 10.70 4.58
C VAL A 307 -15.63 11.45 4.46
N TRP A 308 -16.48 11.05 3.52
CA TRP A 308 -17.76 11.71 3.31
C TRP A 308 -18.65 11.62 4.55
N ASP A 309 -18.70 10.45 5.20
CA ASP A 309 -19.45 10.26 6.44
C ASP A 309 -18.91 11.15 7.58
N VAL A 310 -17.59 11.30 7.67
CA VAL A 310 -16.93 12.21 8.63
C VAL A 310 -17.29 13.67 8.35
N LEU A 311 -17.23 14.11 7.09
CA LEU A 311 -17.59 15.48 6.70
C LEU A 311 -19.08 15.77 6.96
N GLN A 312 -19.96 14.83 6.64
CA GLN A 312 -21.39 14.96 6.88
C GLN A 312 -21.70 15.03 8.37
N THR A 313 -21.02 14.20 9.19
CA THR A 313 -21.12 14.26 10.65
C THR A 313 -20.71 15.64 11.17
N GLY A 314 -19.56 16.16 10.73
CA GLY A 314 -19.09 17.49 11.12
C GLY A 314 -20.05 18.62 10.72
N SER A 315 -20.59 18.57 9.49
CA SER A 315 -21.59 19.52 8.99
C SER A 315 -22.88 19.49 9.82
N ASN A 316 -23.38 18.30 10.14
CA ASN A 316 -24.59 18.14 10.95
C ASN A 316 -24.38 18.67 12.38
N SER A 317 -23.24 18.36 13.00
CA SER A 317 -22.87 18.89 14.33
C SER A 317 -22.80 20.42 14.34
N ARG A 318 -22.24 21.02 13.28
CA ARG A 318 -22.16 22.48 13.11
C ARG A 318 -23.55 23.11 12.99
N ALA A 319 -24.50 22.44 12.32
CA ALA A 319 -25.88 22.91 12.18
C ALA A 319 -26.68 22.81 13.49
N VAL A 320 -26.59 21.67 14.20
CA VAL A 320 -27.34 21.40 15.45
C VAL A 320 -26.91 22.31 16.61
N GLY A 321 -25.68 22.82 16.61
CA GLY A 321 -25.21 23.81 17.58
C GLY A 321 -25.92 25.17 17.50
N SER A 322 -26.84 25.36 16.55
CA SER A 322 -27.46 26.65 16.26
C SER A 322 -28.99 26.56 16.14
N ASN A 323 -29.69 27.44 16.84
CA ASN A 323 -31.14 27.62 16.66
C ASN A 323 -31.49 28.31 15.31
N ASN A 324 -30.47 28.66 14.51
CA ASN A 324 -30.60 29.30 13.20
C ASN A 324 -29.36 28.99 12.33
N VAL A 325 -29.48 28.00 11.44
CA VAL A 325 -28.37 27.37 10.67
C VAL A 325 -27.55 28.37 9.83
N ASN A 326 -28.18 29.42 9.31
CA ASN A 326 -27.52 30.44 8.47
C ASN A 326 -26.74 31.48 9.27
N GLU A 327 -27.04 31.64 10.57
CA GLU A 327 -26.47 32.70 11.39
C GLU A 327 -25.19 32.23 12.11
N HIS A 328 -25.13 30.97 12.54
CA HIS A 328 -23.98 30.45 13.28
C HIS A 328 -22.77 30.13 12.38
N SER A 329 -22.99 29.57 11.19
CA SER A 329 -21.91 29.29 10.22
C SER A 329 -21.19 30.56 9.76
N SER A 330 -21.88 31.71 9.76
CA SER A 330 -21.30 33.01 9.47
C SER A 330 -20.40 33.57 10.58
N ARG A 331 -20.48 32.99 11.79
CA ARG A 331 -19.87 33.53 13.02
C ARG A 331 -18.83 32.61 13.65
N SER A 332 -18.63 31.40 13.13
CA SER A 332 -17.56 30.48 13.53
C SER A 332 -16.66 30.12 12.34
N HIS A 333 -15.38 29.89 12.62
CA HIS A 333 -14.44 29.34 11.63
C HIS A 333 -14.55 27.82 11.65
N CYS A 334 -14.88 27.21 10.52
CA CYS A 334 -14.86 25.75 10.38
C CYS A 334 -13.51 25.33 9.81
N MET A 335 -12.87 24.37 10.46
CA MET A 335 -11.54 23.90 10.13
C MET A 335 -11.57 22.39 9.95
N LEU A 336 -11.27 21.95 8.74
CA LEU A 336 -11.03 20.55 8.39
C LEU A 336 -9.52 20.32 8.37
N CYS A 337 -9.04 19.38 9.18
CA CYS A 337 -7.64 19.00 9.23
C CYS A 337 -7.50 17.57 8.71
N ILE A 338 -6.67 17.39 7.67
CA ILE A 338 -6.27 16.09 7.16
C ILE A 338 -4.83 15.86 7.60
N MET A 339 -4.59 14.81 8.38
CA MET A 339 -3.27 14.41 8.82
C MET A 339 -2.82 13.22 7.99
N VAL A 340 -1.70 13.36 7.31
CA VAL A 340 -1.12 12.29 6.48
C VAL A 340 0.19 11.83 7.11
N ARG A 341 0.30 10.52 7.34
CA ARG A 341 1.56 9.85 7.65
C ARG A 341 1.90 8.95 6.48
N ALA A 342 3.03 9.18 5.83
CA ALA A 342 3.48 8.38 4.71
C ALA A 342 4.74 7.61 5.10
N LYS A 343 4.82 6.34 4.71
CA LYS A 343 6.00 5.48 4.85
C LYS A 343 6.43 4.99 3.48
N ASN A 344 7.63 5.39 3.05
CA ASN A 344 8.23 4.87 1.83
C ASN A 344 8.69 3.43 2.06
N LEU A 345 8.20 2.51 1.23
CA LEU A 345 8.43 1.07 1.37
C LEU A 345 9.83 0.63 0.91
N ILE A 346 10.54 1.49 0.19
CA ILE A 346 11.84 1.17 -0.40
C ILE A 346 12.98 1.58 0.52
N ASN A 347 12.96 2.83 0.99
CA ASN A 347 14.02 3.34 1.87
C ASN A 347 13.61 3.42 3.35
N GLY A 348 12.34 3.20 3.67
CA GLY A 348 11.82 3.24 5.04
C GLY A 348 11.53 4.64 5.58
N ASP A 349 11.71 5.70 4.79
CA ASP A 349 11.48 7.07 5.25
C ASP A 349 10.03 7.31 5.64
N CYS A 350 9.84 7.98 6.78
CA CYS A 350 8.53 8.37 7.28
C CYS A 350 8.37 9.89 7.20
N THR A 351 7.27 10.36 6.61
CA THR A 351 6.89 11.78 6.61
C THR A 351 5.55 11.98 7.28
N ARG A 352 5.37 13.13 7.91
CA ARG A 352 4.10 13.61 8.46
C ARG A 352 3.80 14.99 7.89
N SER A 353 2.56 15.19 7.49
CA SER A 353 2.04 16.47 7.00
C SER A 353 0.62 16.71 7.49
N LYS A 354 0.22 17.98 7.45
CA LYS A 354 -1.15 18.42 7.69
C LYS A 354 -1.65 19.23 6.50
N LEU A 355 -2.92 19.03 6.16
CA LEU A 355 -3.66 19.89 5.27
C LEU A 355 -4.83 20.50 6.02
N TRP A 356 -4.84 21.83 6.11
CA TRP A 356 -5.96 22.59 6.65
C TRP A 356 -6.81 23.15 5.53
N LEU A 357 -8.10 22.84 5.56
CA LEU A 357 -9.12 23.40 4.69
C LEU A 357 -10.10 24.17 5.57
N VAL A 358 -10.06 25.50 5.49
CA VAL A 358 -10.74 26.40 6.44
C VAL A 358 -11.80 27.25 5.76
N ASP A 359 -13.03 27.20 6.28
CA ASP A 359 -14.11 28.13 5.96
C ASP A 359 -14.20 29.16 7.10
N LEU A 360 -13.66 30.35 6.87
CA LEU A 360 -13.59 31.41 7.88
C LEU A 360 -14.97 32.01 8.15
N ALA A 361 -15.13 32.61 9.32
CA ALA A 361 -16.28 33.45 9.64
C ALA A 361 -16.35 34.69 8.72
N GLY A 362 -17.52 35.35 8.70
CA GLY A 362 -17.76 36.56 7.95
C GLY A 362 -16.83 37.71 8.35
N SER A 363 -16.31 38.43 7.34
CA SER A 363 -15.38 39.55 7.53
C SER A 363 -16.07 40.93 7.66
N GLU A 364 -17.37 40.96 7.87
CA GLU A 364 -18.12 42.20 8.08
C GLU A 364 -17.62 43.02 9.28
N ARG A 365 -17.54 44.34 9.10
CA ARG A 365 -17.09 45.27 10.15
C ARG A 365 -18.20 45.57 11.14
N LEU A 366 -17.85 45.57 12.44
CA LEU A 366 -18.73 45.91 13.56
C LEU A 366 -19.36 47.30 13.48
N ALA A 367 -18.67 48.27 12.88
CA ALA A 367 -19.16 49.64 12.77
C ALA A 367 -20.47 49.77 11.95
N LYS A 368 -20.91 48.69 11.29
CA LYS A 368 -22.16 48.62 10.52
C LYS A 368 -23.25 47.78 11.22
N THR A 369 -23.05 47.33 12.45
CA THR A 369 -24.00 46.47 13.16
C THR A 369 -24.46 47.10 14.47
N ASP A 370 -25.77 47.09 14.75
CA ASP A 370 -26.37 47.54 16.03
C ASP A 370 -26.25 46.48 17.14
N ALA A 371 -25.17 45.70 17.14
CA ALA A 371 -24.99 44.58 18.06
C ALA A 371 -24.70 45.08 19.50
N GLN A 372 -25.44 44.59 20.48
CA GLN A 372 -25.25 44.90 21.91
C GLN A 372 -24.99 43.63 22.75
N GLY A 373 -24.40 43.83 23.94
CA GLY A 373 -24.19 42.76 24.91
C GLY A 373 -23.29 41.64 24.39
N ASP A 374 -23.71 40.38 24.55
CA ASP A 374 -22.91 39.22 24.16
C ASP A 374 -22.71 39.09 22.65
N ARG A 375 -23.65 39.58 21.83
CA ARG A 375 -23.48 39.66 20.37
C ARG A 375 -22.35 40.61 19.96
N LEU A 376 -22.12 41.67 20.71
CA LEU A 376 -20.99 42.57 20.47
C LEU A 376 -19.66 41.88 20.79
N LYS A 377 -19.57 41.15 21.92
CA LYS A 377 -18.37 40.40 22.31
C LYS A 377 -18.04 39.29 21.30
N GLU A 378 -19.05 38.56 20.85
CA GLU A 378 -18.93 37.54 19.81
C GLU A 378 -18.33 38.15 18.54
N ALA A 379 -18.91 39.24 18.06
CA ALA A 379 -18.48 39.90 16.84
C ALA A 379 -17.08 40.55 16.97
N GLN A 380 -16.70 41.03 18.16
CA GLN A 380 -15.34 41.45 18.49
C GLN A 380 -14.34 40.29 18.39
N ASN A 381 -14.70 39.11 18.91
CA ASN A 381 -13.84 37.94 18.88
C ASN A 381 -13.65 37.40 17.45
N ILE A 382 -14.70 37.41 16.62
CA ILE A 382 -14.60 37.09 15.19
C ILE A 382 -13.60 38.04 14.50
N ASN A 383 -13.80 39.35 14.65
CA ASN A 383 -12.89 40.33 14.03
C ASN A 383 -11.46 40.24 14.57
N ARG A 384 -11.27 39.93 15.86
CA ARG A 384 -9.94 39.70 16.43
C ARG A 384 -9.22 38.54 15.74
N SER A 385 -9.88 37.40 15.59
CA SER A 385 -9.28 36.22 14.95
C SER A 385 -8.91 36.46 13.48
N LEU A 386 -9.75 37.17 12.72
CA LEU A 386 -9.45 37.56 11.33
C LEU A 386 -8.33 38.59 11.23
N SER A 387 -8.28 39.56 12.16
CA SER A 387 -7.21 40.56 12.21
C SER A 387 -5.87 39.91 12.55
N ALA A 388 -5.85 39.00 13.53
CA ALA A 388 -4.66 38.23 13.90
C ALA A 388 -4.15 37.39 12.72
N LEU A 389 -5.05 36.79 11.92
CA LEU A 389 -4.67 36.07 10.70
C LEU A 389 -4.01 37.01 9.67
N GLY A 390 -4.57 38.21 9.48
CA GLY A 390 -3.96 39.25 8.65
C GLY A 390 -2.55 39.65 9.12
N ASP A 391 -2.36 39.85 10.42
CA ASP A 391 -1.07 40.17 11.01
C ASP A 391 -0.03 39.05 10.77
N VAL A 392 -0.44 37.79 10.92
CA VAL A 392 0.40 36.61 10.66
C VAL A 392 0.82 36.54 9.19
N ILE A 393 -0.14 36.69 8.25
CA ILE A 393 0.14 36.65 6.81
C ILE A 393 1.09 37.80 6.42
N SER A 394 0.84 39.00 6.94
CA SER A 394 1.70 40.17 6.69
C SER A 394 3.11 39.95 7.24
N ALA A 395 3.24 39.39 8.45
CA ALA A 395 4.53 39.05 9.05
C ALA A 395 5.28 37.98 8.24
N LEU A 396 4.58 36.96 7.74
CA LEU A 396 5.15 35.94 6.86
C LEU A 396 5.62 36.52 5.52
N ALA A 397 4.79 37.33 4.87
CA ALA A 397 5.11 37.95 3.58
C ALA A 397 6.31 38.91 3.69
N SER A 398 6.41 39.65 4.79
CA SER A 398 7.55 40.54 5.09
C SER A 398 8.78 39.81 5.67
N ARG A 399 8.72 38.49 5.85
CA ARG A 399 9.79 37.67 6.46
C ARG A 399 10.22 38.19 7.84
N SER A 400 9.25 38.65 8.64
CA SER A 400 9.47 39.08 10.02
C SER A 400 10.08 37.95 10.86
N SER A 401 10.98 38.29 11.79
CA SER A 401 11.57 37.32 12.73
C SER A 401 10.56 36.79 13.73
N HIS A 402 9.59 37.62 14.13
CA HIS A 402 8.52 37.25 15.04
C HIS A 402 7.19 37.21 14.28
N ILE A 403 6.48 36.09 14.39
CA ILE A 403 5.17 35.88 13.78
C ILE A 403 4.14 35.68 14.91
N PRO A 404 3.08 36.52 15.00
CA PRO A 404 2.21 36.59 16.16
C PRO A 404 1.11 35.50 16.19
N TYR A 405 1.48 34.22 16.02
CA TYR A 405 0.51 33.11 15.98
C TYR A 405 -0.38 33.00 17.22
N ARG A 406 0.12 33.45 18.38
CA ARG A 406 -0.59 33.33 19.66
C ARG A 406 -1.71 34.36 19.86
N ASN A 407 -1.87 35.32 18.94
CA ASN A 407 -2.88 36.39 19.06
C ASN A 407 -4.32 35.90 18.93
N SER A 408 -4.55 34.70 18.38
CA SER A 408 -5.85 34.03 18.33
C SER A 408 -5.70 32.51 18.35
N LYS A 409 -6.76 31.80 18.74
CA LYS A 409 -6.81 30.32 18.63
C LYS A 409 -6.70 29.86 17.18
N LEU A 410 -7.33 30.58 16.25
CA LEU A 410 -7.26 30.29 14.81
C LEU A 410 -5.81 30.27 14.32
N THR A 411 -5.07 31.37 14.54
CA THR A 411 -3.68 31.47 14.11
C THR A 411 -2.76 30.49 14.86
N HIS A 412 -3.04 30.21 16.12
CA HIS A 412 -2.23 29.28 16.91
C HIS A 412 -2.41 27.82 16.44
N LEU A 413 -3.61 27.45 15.96
CA LEU A 413 -3.84 26.15 15.31
C LEU A 413 -3.05 26.02 14.00
N LEU A 414 -2.98 27.11 13.23
CA LEU A 414 -2.29 27.16 11.94
C LEU A 414 -0.76 27.35 12.05
N GLN A 415 -0.20 27.47 13.26
CA GLN A 415 1.22 27.78 13.49
C GLN A 415 2.17 26.73 12.90
N GLU A 416 1.76 25.46 12.85
CA GLU A 416 2.60 24.36 12.33
C GLU A 416 2.81 24.44 10.81
N GLU A 417 1.98 25.22 10.11
CA GLU A 417 2.00 25.38 8.66
C GLU A 417 3.14 26.26 8.14
N ALA A 418 3.77 27.04 9.03
CA ALA A 418 4.72 28.08 8.63
C ALA A 418 6.17 27.82 9.05
N ILE A 419 6.44 26.70 9.72
CA ILE A 419 7.79 26.39 10.23
C ILE A 419 8.20 25.01 9.75
N ARG A 420 8.57 24.94 8.48
CA ARG A 420 9.65 24.05 8.05
C ARG A 420 10.58 24.88 7.17
N LYS A 421 11.60 25.48 7.78
CA LYS A 421 12.82 25.78 7.03
C LYS A 421 13.41 24.42 6.61
N PRO A 422 13.92 24.30 5.37
CA PRO A 422 14.61 23.09 4.92
C PRO A 422 15.77 22.71 5.83
#